data_AF-A0A957G1Q1-F1
#
_entry.id   AF-A0A957G1Q1-F1
#
_cell.length_a   1.000
_cell.length_b   1.000
_cell.length_c   1.000
_cell.angle_alpha   90.00
_cell.angle_beta   90.00
_cell.angle_gamma   90.00
#
_symmetry.space_group_name_H-M   'P 1'
#
loop_
_entity.id
_entity.type
_entity.pdbx_description
1 polymer ?
#
loop_
_entity_poly.entity_id
_entity_poly.type
_entity_poly.pdbx_seq_one_letter_code
_entity_poly.pdbx_strand_id
1 'polypeptide(L)'
;MLVPYKVRITILKKTFNQEFVDAYTEGVTWKPEGCCHSYPVGHSFISDGHIPDGFSDWAWADIQKYVMVLARGGNMLGTKP
;
A
#
# COMPACT_ATOMS: atom_id res chain seq x y z
N MET A 1 -4.65 28.72 -1.74
CA MET A 1 -4.72 27.24 -1.74
C MET A 1 -3.42 26.72 -1.16
N LEU A 2 -3.47 25.83 -0.17
CA LEU A 2 -2.27 25.17 0.35
C LEU A 2 -1.85 24.09 -0.66
N VAL A 3 -0.59 24.13 -1.10
CA VAL A 3 -0.02 23.09 -1.97
C VAL A 3 0.25 21.85 -1.10
N PRO A 4 -0.26 20.66 -1.46
CA PRO A 4 -0.02 19.45 -0.68
C PRO A 4 1.45 19.02 -0.72
N TYR A 5 1.94 18.46 0.38
CA TYR A 5 3.27 17.85 0.47
C TYR A 5 3.31 16.54 -0.34
N LYS A 6 4.47 16.24 -0.92
CA LYS A 6 4.70 14.98 -1.63
C LYS A 6 5.06 13.88 -0.64
N VAL A 7 4.29 12.79 -0.67
CA VAL A 7 4.44 11.60 0.18
C VAL A 7 4.96 10.46 -0.68
N ARG A 8 6.09 9.86 -0.28
CA ARG A 8 6.65 8.70 -0.95
C ARG A 8 6.12 7.42 -0.31
N ILE A 9 5.52 6.56 -1.14
CA ILE A 9 5.07 5.21 -0.75
C ILE A 9 6.12 4.24 -1.29
N THR A 10 6.72 3.41 -0.44
CA THR A 10 7.74 2.42 -0.84
C THR A 10 7.35 1.03 -0.38
N ILE A 11 7.45 0.06 -1.29
CA ILE A 11 7.08 -1.32 -0.98
C ILE A 11 8.28 -1.98 -0.31
N LEU A 12 8.23 -2.14 1.00
CA LEU A 12 9.35 -2.66 1.79
C LEU A 12 9.39 -4.18 1.83
N LYS A 13 8.22 -4.83 1.95
CA LYS A 13 8.10 -6.28 2.08
C LYS A 13 6.73 -6.71 1.56
N LYS A 14 6.64 -7.96 1.08
CA LYS A 14 5.39 -8.64 0.75
C LYS A 14 5.18 -9.80 1.71
N THR A 15 3.95 -9.99 2.19
CA THR A 15 3.56 -11.04 3.13
C THR A 15 2.64 -12.04 2.44
N PHE A 16 3.18 -12.70 1.41
CA PHE A 16 2.48 -13.79 0.74
C PHE A 16 3.08 -15.12 1.17
N ASN A 17 2.23 -16.01 1.69
CA ASN A 17 2.60 -17.29 2.27
C ASN A 17 2.17 -18.42 1.33
N GLN A 18 3.07 -18.80 0.42
CA GLN A 18 2.82 -19.85 -0.58
C GLN A 18 2.47 -21.19 0.10
N GLU A 19 3.11 -21.48 1.23
CA GLU A 19 2.88 -22.69 2.03
C GLU A 19 1.42 -22.86 2.47
N PHE A 20 0.71 -21.77 2.75
CA PHE A 20 -0.71 -21.83 3.12
C PHE A 20 -1.61 -22.01 1.90
N VAL A 21 -1.22 -21.45 0.75
CA VAL A 21 -1.94 -21.71 -0.50
C VAL A 21 -1.83 -23.20 -0.85
N ASP A 22 -0.62 -23.75 -0.80
CA ASP A 22 -0.38 -25.15 -1.14
C ASP A 22 -1.09 -26.13 -0.18
N ALA A 23 -1.18 -25.78 1.11
CA ALA A 23 -1.78 -26.65 2.13
C ALA A 23 -3.31 -26.59 2.17
N TYR A 24 -3.92 -25.45 1.81
CA TYR A 24 -5.34 -25.19 2.11
C TYR A 24 -6.18 -24.80 0.90
N THR A 25 -5.62 -24.72 -0.31
CA THR A 25 -6.41 -24.47 -1.52
C THR A 25 -6.51 -25.72 -2.38
N GLU A 26 -7.74 -26.18 -2.64
CA GLU A 26 -8.00 -27.32 -3.52
C GLU A 26 -8.57 -26.84 -4.86
N GLY A 27 -8.05 -27.36 -5.97
CA GLY A 27 -8.61 -27.12 -7.30
C GLY A 27 -8.44 -25.69 -7.85
N VAL A 28 -7.71 -24.81 -7.15
CA VAL A 28 -7.45 -23.42 -7.58
C VAL A 28 -5.96 -23.14 -7.54
N THR A 29 -5.39 -22.69 -8.66
CA THR A 29 -4.03 -22.16 -8.70
C THR A 29 -4.07 -20.67 -8.34
N TRP A 30 -4.18 -20.36 -7.05
CA TRP A 30 -4.10 -18.97 -6.60
C TRP A 30 -2.68 -18.43 -6.81
N LYS A 31 -2.58 -17.26 -7.43
CA LYS A 31 -1.31 -16.55 -7.63
C LYS A 31 -1.42 -15.12 -7.09
N PRO A 32 -0.34 -14.55 -6.53
CA PRO A 32 -0.31 -13.17 -6.05
C PRO A 32 -0.23 -12.15 -7.20
N GLU A 33 -1.04 -12.34 -8.24
CA GLU A 33 -1.05 -11.58 -9.48
C GLU A 33 -2.35 -10.76 -9.59
N GLY A 34 -2.28 -9.56 -10.18
CA GLY A 34 -3.47 -8.74 -10.45
C GLY A 34 -4.02 -7.93 -9.26
N CYS A 35 -3.34 -7.93 -8.11
CA CYS A 35 -3.69 -7.11 -6.94
C CYS A 35 -2.46 -6.39 -6.35
N CYS A 36 -2.59 -5.75 -5.19
CA CYS A 36 -1.54 -5.06 -4.42
C CYS A 36 -0.22 -5.85 -4.24
N HIS A 37 -0.25 -7.17 -4.40
CA HIS A 37 0.89 -8.09 -4.30
C HIS A 37 1.84 -8.05 -5.52
N SER A 38 1.41 -7.41 -6.60
CA SER A 38 2.13 -7.40 -7.88
C SER A 38 3.36 -6.49 -7.88
N TYR A 39 3.45 -5.56 -6.93
CA TYR A 39 4.55 -4.60 -6.92
C TYR A 39 5.90 -5.25 -6.58
N PRO A 40 6.99 -4.88 -7.26
CA PRO A 40 8.34 -5.25 -6.85
C PRO A 40 8.68 -4.64 -5.48
N VAL A 41 9.40 -5.38 -4.64
CA VAL A 41 10.01 -4.80 -3.43
C VAL A 41 11.00 -3.73 -3.86
N GLY A 42 11.00 -2.60 -3.14
CA GLY A 42 11.79 -1.41 -3.46
C GLY A 42 11.13 -0.46 -4.45
N HIS A 43 10.05 -0.86 -5.13
CA HIS A 43 9.30 0.04 -5.99
C HIS A 43 8.66 1.17 -5.16
N SER A 44 8.56 2.36 -5.74
CA SER A 44 8.06 3.54 -5.06
C SER A 44 7.12 4.37 -5.91
N PHE A 45 6.12 4.94 -5.25
CA PHE A 45 5.17 5.90 -5.81
C PHE A 45 5.30 7.24 -5.09
N ILE A 46 4.91 8.31 -5.78
CA ILE A 46 4.77 9.64 -5.20
C ILE A 46 3.29 10.02 -5.22
N SER A 47 2.77 10.43 -4.06
CA SER A 47 1.41 10.92 -3.89
C SER A 47 1.44 12.35 -3.38
N ASP A 48 0.42 13.14 -3.73
CA ASP A 48 0.10 14.44 -3.12
C ASP A 48 -1.16 14.38 -2.25
N GLY A 49 -1.48 13.19 -1.74
CA GLY A 49 -2.70 12.94 -0.97
C GLY A 49 -3.78 12.21 -1.76
N HIS A 50 -3.60 12.03 -3.07
CA HIS A 50 -4.44 11.19 -3.92
C HIS A 50 -3.77 9.85 -4.24
N ILE A 51 -4.57 8.87 -4.68
CA ILE A 51 -4.03 7.58 -5.15
C ILE A 51 -3.09 7.83 -6.34
N PRO A 52 -1.84 7.33 -6.32
CA PRO A 52 -0.95 7.45 -7.48
C PRO A 52 -1.44 6.63 -8.67
N ASP A 53 -1.15 7.08 -9.88
CA ASP A 53 -1.45 6.32 -11.10
C ASP A 53 -0.80 4.93 -11.06
N GLY A 54 -1.59 3.89 -11.37
CA GLY A 54 -1.15 2.49 -11.33
C GLY A 54 -1.01 1.89 -9.93
N PHE A 55 -1.36 2.64 -8.88
CA PHE A 55 -1.45 2.10 -7.52
C PHE A 55 -2.75 1.31 -7.31
N SER A 56 -2.72 0.34 -6.41
CA SER A 56 -3.82 -0.61 -6.22
C SER A 56 -4.87 -0.01 -5.31
N ASP A 57 -6.14 -0.05 -5.73
CA ASP A 57 -7.28 0.45 -4.95
C ASP A 57 -7.37 -0.22 -3.56
N TRP A 58 -7.13 -1.54 -3.51
CA TRP A 58 -7.13 -2.30 -2.26
C TRP A 58 -6.03 -1.86 -1.30
N ALA A 59 -4.78 -1.76 -1.79
CA ALA A 59 -3.68 -1.24 -0.97
C ALA A 59 -3.91 0.22 -0.55
N TRP A 60 -4.53 1.01 -1.43
CA TRP A 60 -4.85 2.41 -1.15
C TRP A 60 -5.82 2.53 0.02
N ALA A 61 -6.88 1.71 0.06
CA ALA A 61 -7.86 1.73 1.14
C ALA A 61 -7.21 1.60 2.53
N ASP A 62 -6.16 0.79 2.66
CA ASP A 62 -5.44 0.56 3.90
C ASP A 62 -4.56 1.75 4.32
N ILE A 63 -3.91 2.42 3.35
CA ILE A 63 -2.91 3.46 3.62
C ILE A 63 -3.40 4.90 3.42
N GLN A 64 -4.53 5.11 2.74
CA GLN A 64 -5.00 6.42 2.27
C GLN A 64 -5.04 7.47 3.37
N LYS A 65 -5.47 7.09 4.58
CA LYS A 65 -5.59 7.98 5.73
C LYS A 65 -4.24 8.55 6.14
N TYR A 66 -3.18 7.74 6.13
CA TYR A 66 -1.84 8.18 6.48
C TYR A 66 -1.28 9.10 5.40
N VAL A 67 -1.43 8.70 4.13
CA VAL A 67 -0.94 9.49 2.99
C VAL A 67 -1.64 10.85 2.94
N MET A 68 -2.96 10.88 3.13
CA MET A 68 -3.77 12.11 3.17
C MET A 68 -3.37 13.05 4.31
N VAL A 69 -3.09 12.52 5.50
CA VAL A 69 -2.68 13.31 6.65
C VAL A 69 -1.29 13.90 6.44
N LEU A 70 -0.33 13.08 6.00
CA LEU A 70 1.04 13.51 5.72
C LEU A 70 1.08 14.56 4.61
N ALA A 71 0.30 14.39 3.54
CA ALA A 71 0.20 15.37 2.45
C ALA A 71 -0.33 16.73 2.91
N ARG A 72 -1.06 16.79 4.04
CA ARG A 72 -1.60 18.02 4.64
C ARG A 72 -0.72 18.58 5.77
N GLY A 73 0.48 18.03 5.95
CA GLY A 73 1.42 18.45 6.99
C GLY A 73 1.06 17.95 8.40
N GLY A 74 0.13 16.99 8.51
CA GLY A 74 -0.20 16.37 9.77
C GLY A 74 0.88 15.40 10.23
N ASN A 75 1.04 15.27 11.55
CA ASN A 75 1.98 14.35 12.17
C ASN A 75 1.22 13.43 13.14
N MET A 76 1.11 12.15 12.78
CA MET A 76 0.36 11.14 13.54
C MET A 76 1.24 10.58 14.68
N LEU A 77 1.35 11.32 15.78
CA LEU A 77 2.16 10.92 16.95
C LEU A 77 1.53 9.80 17.81
N GLY A 78 0.35 9.30 17.43
CA GLY A 78 -0.43 8.35 18.22
C GLY A 78 -1.23 9.02 19.32
N THR A 79 -2.17 8.28 19.92
CA THR A 79 -3.08 8.80 20.95
C THR A 79 -2.68 8.40 22.38
N LYS A 80 -1.71 7.50 22.55
CA LYS A 80 -1.11 7.12 23.83
C LYS A 80 0.37 6.77 23.62
N PRO A 81 1.28 7.18 24.54
CA PRO A 81 2.67 6.75 24.53
C PRO A 81 2.81 5.26 24.87
#